data_AF-A0A2J8MUA0-F1
#
_entry.id   AF-A0A2J8MUA0-F1
#
_cell.length_a   1.000
_cell.length_b   1.000
_cell.length_c   1.000
_cell.angle_alpha   90.00
_cell.angle_beta   90.00
_cell.angle_gamma   90.00
#
_symmetry.space_group_name_H-M   'P 1'
#
loop_
_entity.id
_entity.type
_entity.pdbx_description
1 polymer ?
#
loop_
_entity_poly.entity_id
_entity_poly.type
_entity_poly.pdbx_seq_one_letter_code
_entity_poly.pdbx_strand_id
1 'polypeptide(L)'
;GALSIVNLPSNLEKETTHRYCANAFKLHRLPIPRPGEVLGLVGTNGIGKSTALKILAGKQKPNLGKYDDPPDWQEILTYFRGSELQNYFTKILEDDLKAIIKPQYVDQIPKAAKGTVGSILDRKDETKTQAIVCQQLVSCLMSLLVT
;
A
#
# COMPACT_ATOMS: atom_id res chain seq x y z
N GLY A 1 -29.98 -1.25 -31.66
CA GLY A 1 -28.86 -2.21 -31.60
C GLY A 1 -29.24 -3.31 -30.63
N ALA A 2 -29.45 -4.54 -31.11
CA ALA A 2 -30.03 -5.64 -30.33
C ALA A 2 -28.98 -6.59 -29.70
N LEU A 3 -27.68 -6.35 -29.96
CA LEU A 3 -26.59 -7.20 -29.48
C LEU A 3 -25.56 -6.34 -28.76
N SER A 4 -25.15 -6.79 -27.57
CA SER A 4 -24.03 -6.24 -26.79
C SER A 4 -22.97 -7.33 -26.66
N ILE A 5 -21.78 -7.06 -27.15
CA ILE A 5 -20.63 -7.94 -26.98
C ILE A 5 -19.92 -7.51 -25.70
N VAL A 6 -19.84 -8.41 -24.72
CA VAL A 6 -19.14 -8.18 -23.45
C VAL A 6 -17.91 -9.08 -23.40
N ASN A 7 -16.75 -8.50 -23.10
CA ASN A 7 -15.52 -9.26 -22.89
C ASN A 7 -15.51 -9.89 -21.50
N LEU A 8 -15.36 -11.20 -21.44
CA LEU A 8 -15.17 -11.92 -20.19
C LEU A 8 -13.70 -11.83 -19.75
N PRO A 9 -13.44 -11.66 -18.45
CA PRO A 9 -12.07 -11.64 -17.94
C PRO A 9 -11.42 -13.01 -18.15
N SER A 10 -10.25 -13.01 -18.79
CA SER A 10 -9.37 -14.17 -18.92
C SER A 10 -8.03 -13.87 -18.23
N ASN A 11 -7.30 -14.93 -17.84
CA ASN A 11 -6.06 -14.78 -17.07
C ASN A 11 -4.98 -14.08 -17.93
N LEU A 12 -4.64 -12.85 -17.56
CA LEU A 12 -3.66 -12.02 -18.25
C LEU A 12 -2.25 -12.37 -17.74
N GLU A 13 -1.72 -13.51 -18.16
CA GLU A 13 -0.38 -13.94 -17.72
C GLU A 13 0.70 -12.89 -18.02
N LYS A 14 0.53 -12.12 -19.11
CA LYS A 14 1.44 -11.08 -19.60
C LYS A 14 1.65 -9.90 -18.66
N GLU A 15 0.82 -9.72 -17.64
CA GLU A 15 0.88 -8.55 -16.77
C GLU A 15 1.08 -8.93 -15.31
N THR A 16 1.78 -10.02 -15.01
CA THR A 16 1.96 -10.44 -13.61
C THR A 16 2.97 -9.55 -12.88
N THR A 17 2.54 -8.74 -11.91
CA THR A 17 3.44 -7.95 -11.05
C THR A 17 4.02 -8.76 -9.89
N HIS A 18 3.21 -9.63 -9.26
CA HIS A 18 3.68 -10.43 -8.14
C HIS A 18 2.97 -11.78 -8.06
N ARG A 19 3.68 -12.83 -7.68
CA ARG A 19 3.14 -14.19 -7.44
C ARG A 19 3.83 -14.82 -6.24
N TYR A 20 3.08 -15.48 -5.37
CA TYR A 20 3.68 -16.16 -4.21
C TYR A 20 4.20 -17.57 -4.52
N CYS A 21 3.52 -18.32 -5.41
CA CYS A 21 3.85 -19.70 -5.78
C CYS A 21 3.11 -20.09 -7.08
N ALA A 22 3.45 -21.23 -7.70
CA ALA A 22 2.85 -21.76 -8.92
C ALA A 22 1.31 -21.73 -8.90
N ASN A 23 0.67 -22.19 -7.82
CA ASN A 23 -0.79 -22.27 -7.73
C ASN A 23 -1.40 -21.26 -6.74
N ALA A 24 -0.62 -20.24 -6.37
CA ALA A 24 -1.07 -19.21 -5.43
C ALA A 24 -1.57 -17.96 -6.16
N PHE A 25 -2.08 -17.03 -5.35
CA PHE A 25 -2.52 -15.72 -5.78
C PHE A 25 -1.48 -15.01 -6.67
N LYS A 26 -1.96 -14.47 -7.80
CA LYS A 26 -1.21 -13.59 -8.70
C LYS A 26 -1.80 -12.18 -8.64
N LEU A 27 -0.94 -11.19 -8.50
CA LEU A 27 -1.28 -9.79 -8.68
C LEU A 27 -0.82 -9.35 -10.07
N HIS A 28 -1.74 -8.84 -10.88
CA HIS A 28 -1.41 -8.41 -12.24
C HIS A 28 -0.96 -6.95 -12.27
N ARG A 29 -1.87 -6.00 -12.08
CA ARG A 29 -1.53 -4.57 -12.14
C ARG A 29 -1.36 -3.96 -10.76
N LEU A 30 -0.65 -2.83 -10.71
CA LEU A 30 -0.62 -1.94 -9.56
C LEU A 30 -1.31 -0.63 -9.91
N PRO A 31 -2.14 -0.08 -9.01
CA PRO A 31 -2.63 1.28 -9.17
C PRO A 31 -1.50 2.27 -8.82
N ILE A 32 -1.49 3.41 -9.49
CA ILE A 32 -0.49 4.46 -9.24
C ILE A 32 -1.13 5.55 -8.37
N PRO A 33 -0.57 5.87 -7.19
CA PRO A 33 -1.05 6.98 -6.39
C PRO A 33 -0.61 8.30 -7.02
N ARG A 34 -1.56 9.21 -7.26
CA ARG A 34 -1.28 10.57 -7.74
C ARG A 34 -1.24 11.56 -6.58
N PRO A 35 -0.22 12.44 -6.50
CA PRO A 35 -0.18 13.49 -5.48
C PRO A 35 -1.42 14.38 -5.55
N GLY A 36 -1.98 14.73 -4.39
CA GLY A 36 -3.17 15.58 -4.29
C GLY A 36 -4.51 14.83 -4.48
N GLU A 37 -4.49 13.55 -4.85
CA GLU A 37 -5.69 12.74 -5.04
C GLU A 37 -5.75 11.59 -4.00
N VAL A 38 -6.97 11.23 -3.61
CA VAL A 38 -7.21 10.04 -2.77
C VAL A 38 -7.53 8.86 -3.68
N LEU A 39 -6.62 7.89 -3.74
CA LEU A 39 -6.81 6.65 -4.48
C LEU A 39 -7.61 5.63 -3.66
N GLY A 40 -8.85 5.37 -4.08
CA GLY A 40 -9.69 4.31 -3.50
C GLY A 40 -9.38 2.93 -4.09
N LEU A 41 -8.98 1.97 -3.25
CA LEU A 41 -8.76 0.59 -3.66
C LEU A 41 -9.89 -0.33 -3.15
N VAL A 42 -10.84 -0.65 -4.03
CA VAL A 42 -12.05 -1.43 -3.71
C VAL A 42 -12.00 -2.80 -4.40
N GLY A 43 -12.47 -3.83 -3.69
CA GLY A 43 -12.56 -5.20 -4.21
C GLY A 43 -12.84 -6.20 -3.09
N THR A 44 -13.13 -7.46 -3.45
CA THR A 44 -13.40 -8.53 -2.48
C THR A 44 -12.17 -8.89 -1.64
N ASN A 45 -12.36 -9.59 -0.52
CA ASN A 45 -11.24 -10.10 0.27
C ASN A 45 -10.47 -11.16 -0.53
N GLY A 46 -9.15 -11.17 -0.40
CA GLY A 46 -8.28 -12.08 -1.15
C GLY A 46 -7.91 -11.64 -2.57
N ILE A 47 -8.43 -10.52 -3.08
CA ILE A 47 -8.09 -10.01 -4.43
C ILE A 47 -6.71 -9.33 -4.53
N GLY A 48 -5.96 -9.28 -3.42
CA GLY A 48 -4.59 -8.72 -3.40
C GLY A 48 -4.45 -7.25 -2.99
N LYS A 49 -5.49 -6.62 -2.44
CA LYS A 49 -5.42 -5.21 -1.98
C LYS A 49 -4.25 -4.96 -1.03
N SER A 50 -4.11 -5.81 -0.01
CA SER A 50 -3.03 -5.71 0.96
C SER A 50 -1.65 -5.96 0.34
N THR A 51 -1.56 -6.83 -0.67
CA THR A 51 -0.32 -7.08 -1.42
C THR A 51 0.07 -5.86 -2.26
N ALA A 52 -0.89 -5.25 -2.97
CA ALA A 52 -0.67 -4.02 -3.71
C ALA A 52 -0.17 -2.88 -2.80
N LEU A 53 -0.79 -2.68 -1.63
CA LEU A 53 -0.36 -1.67 -0.66
C LEU A 53 1.05 -1.94 -0.11
N LYS A 54 1.41 -3.21 0.16
CA LYS A 54 2.77 -3.57 0.60
C LYS A 54 3.82 -3.27 -0.47
N ILE A 55 3.49 -3.50 -1.74
CA ILE A 55 4.38 -3.22 -2.86
C ILE A 55 4.54 -1.72 -3.06
N LEU A 56 3.44 -0.97 -3.09
CA LEU A 56 3.48 0.49 -3.22
C LEU A 56 4.22 1.14 -2.05
N ALA A 57 4.20 0.53 -0.86
CA ALA A 57 4.93 1.05 0.27
C ALA A 57 6.41 0.64 0.33
N GLY A 58 6.94 -0.04 -0.69
CA GLY A 58 8.33 -0.52 -0.71
C GLY A 58 8.63 -1.66 0.28
N LYS A 59 7.65 -2.11 1.07
CA LYS A 59 7.84 -3.20 2.06
C LYS A 59 7.95 -4.58 1.43
N GLN A 60 7.48 -4.72 0.18
CA GLN A 60 7.55 -5.95 -0.58
C GLN A 60 7.88 -5.64 -2.03
N LYS A 61 8.94 -6.25 -2.55
CA LYS A 61 9.37 -6.07 -3.93
C LYS A 61 8.47 -6.87 -4.89
N PRO A 62 8.05 -6.31 -6.03
CA PRO A 62 7.35 -7.10 -7.05
C PRO A 62 8.33 -8.11 -7.65
N ASN A 63 7.87 -9.35 -7.87
CA ASN A 63 8.74 -10.40 -8.40
C ASN A 63 8.45 -10.76 -9.86
N LEU A 64 7.53 -10.02 -10.50
CA LEU A 64 7.17 -10.16 -11.91
C LEU A 64 6.74 -11.59 -12.28
N GLY A 65 6.21 -12.36 -11.31
CA GLY A 65 5.84 -13.75 -11.47
C GLY A 65 6.96 -14.77 -11.27
N LYS A 66 8.22 -14.34 -11.15
CA LYS A 66 9.39 -15.16 -10.83
C LYS A 66 9.52 -15.33 -9.31
N TYR A 67 8.81 -16.29 -8.73
CA TYR A 67 8.82 -16.50 -7.27
C TYR A 67 10.00 -17.34 -6.78
N ASP A 68 10.55 -18.23 -7.62
CA ASP A 68 11.72 -19.06 -7.30
C ASP A 68 13.04 -18.28 -7.36
N ASP A 69 13.14 -17.33 -8.30
CA ASP A 69 14.31 -16.46 -8.49
C ASP A 69 13.84 -15.00 -8.69
N PRO A 70 13.56 -14.27 -7.59
CA PRO A 70 13.00 -12.92 -7.67
C PRO A 70 14.02 -11.91 -8.25
N PRO A 71 13.61 -11.10 -9.25
CA PRO A 71 14.49 -10.19 -9.95
C PRO A 71 14.99 -9.04 -9.07
N ASP A 72 16.07 -8.39 -9.51
CA ASP A 72 16.60 -7.22 -8.82
C ASP A 72 15.83 -5.90 -9.05
N TRP A 73 16.07 -4.88 -8.21
CA TRP A 73 15.39 -3.58 -8.39
C TRP A 73 15.70 -2.98 -9.76
N GLN A 74 16.91 -3.19 -10.28
CA GLN A 74 17.31 -2.76 -11.62
C GLN A 74 16.47 -3.44 -12.72
N GLU A 75 16.21 -4.74 -12.59
CA GLU A 75 15.34 -5.48 -13.52
C GLU A 75 13.88 -5.00 -13.43
N ILE A 76 13.38 -4.75 -12.22
CA ILE A 76 12.01 -4.25 -12.00
C ILE A 76 11.83 -2.86 -12.60
N LEU A 77 12.78 -1.95 -12.37
CA LEU A 77 12.74 -0.62 -12.96
C LEU A 77 12.83 -0.68 -14.50
N THR A 78 13.58 -1.65 -15.03
CA THR A 78 13.65 -1.90 -16.47
C THR A 78 12.33 -2.44 -17.02
N TYR A 79 11.66 -3.33 -16.29
CA TYR A 79 10.33 -3.85 -16.66
C TYR A 79 9.27 -2.74 -16.70
N PHE A 80 9.29 -1.82 -15.72
CA PHE A 80 8.36 -0.69 -15.67
C PHE A 80 8.84 0.53 -16.47
N ARG A 81 9.89 0.41 -17.29
CA ARG A 81 10.49 1.55 -18.00
C ARG A 81 9.46 2.29 -18.87
N GLY A 82 9.42 3.61 -18.74
CA GLY A 82 8.49 4.46 -19.48
C GLY A 82 7.06 4.50 -18.89
N SER A 83 6.83 3.88 -17.73
CA SER A 83 5.58 4.00 -16.99
C SER A 83 5.73 4.91 -15.77
N GLU A 84 4.61 5.42 -15.23
CA GLU A 84 4.61 6.21 -14.00
C GLU A 84 5.13 5.42 -12.78
N LEU A 85 4.99 4.09 -12.78
CA LEU A 85 5.49 3.23 -11.71
C LEU A 85 7.02 3.25 -11.60
N GLN A 86 7.74 3.43 -12.71
CA GLN A 86 9.20 3.56 -12.67
C GLN A 86 9.61 4.76 -11.82
N ASN A 87 9.01 5.92 -12.08
CA ASN A 87 9.28 7.16 -11.34
C ASN A 87 8.90 7.00 -9.86
N TYR A 88 7.77 6.33 -9.59
CA TYR A 88 7.31 6.07 -8.24
C TYR A 88 8.29 5.18 -7.45
N PHE A 89 8.72 4.05 -8.01
CA PHE A 89 9.68 3.16 -7.36
C PHE A 89 11.06 3.81 -7.20
N THR A 90 11.48 4.64 -8.16
CA THR A 90 12.74 5.40 -8.05
C THR A 90 12.71 6.33 -6.82
N LYS A 91 11.62 7.09 -6.65
CA LYS A 91 11.44 7.96 -5.47
C LYS A 91 11.40 7.21 -4.13
N ILE A 92 10.88 5.98 -4.13
CA ILE A 92 10.89 5.14 -2.93
C ILE A 92 12.31 4.66 -2.63
N LEU A 93 13.07 4.27 -3.66
CA LEU A 93 14.44 3.77 -3.50
C LEU A 93 15.43 4.87 -3.10
N GLU A 94 15.19 6.10 -3.53
CA GLU A 94 15.96 7.29 -3.15
C GLU A 94 15.57 7.83 -1.75
N ASP A 95 14.67 7.16 -1.01
CA ASP A 95 14.11 7.58 0.27
C ASP A 95 13.36 8.93 0.26
N ASP A 96 13.17 9.54 -0.92
CA ASP A 96 12.38 10.76 -1.13
C ASP A 96 10.88 10.56 -0.84
N LEU A 97 10.39 9.31 -0.92
CA LEU A 97 9.00 8.95 -0.66
C LEU A 97 8.89 7.88 0.44
N LYS A 98 8.65 8.32 1.68
CA LYS A 98 8.38 7.42 2.81
C LYS A 98 6.90 7.06 2.90
N ALA A 99 6.56 5.84 2.53
CA ALA A 99 5.20 5.33 2.63
C ALA A 99 4.87 4.83 4.04
N ILE A 100 3.80 5.35 4.64
CA ILE A 100 3.27 4.90 5.94
C ILE A 100 2.02 4.03 5.67
N ILE A 101 2.03 2.80 6.19
CA ILE A 101 0.89 1.88 6.09
C ILE A 101 0.28 1.70 7.48
N LYS A 102 -1.04 1.88 7.59
CA LYS A 102 -1.79 1.48 8.77
C LYS A 102 -1.83 -0.05 8.88
N PRO A 103 -1.40 -0.64 10.01
CA PRO A 103 -1.51 -2.08 10.22
C PRO A 103 -2.97 -2.55 10.08
N GLN A 104 -3.19 -3.63 9.33
CA GLN A 104 -4.52 -4.20 9.14
C GLN A 104 -5.09 -4.80 10.42
N TYR A 105 -4.23 -5.36 11.28
CA TYR A 105 -4.59 -6.06 12.51
C TYR A 105 -4.37 -5.15 13.73
N VAL A 106 -5.45 -4.58 14.26
CA VAL A 106 -5.40 -3.66 15.41
C VAL A 106 -5.18 -4.37 16.74
N ASP A 107 -5.56 -5.64 16.82
CA ASP A 107 -5.38 -6.55 17.96
C ASP A 107 -3.90 -6.83 18.28
N GLN A 108 -3.01 -6.65 17.30
CA GLN A 108 -1.58 -6.86 17.47
C GLN A 108 -0.84 -5.58 17.92
N ILE A 109 -1.48 -4.42 17.89
CA ILE A 109 -0.88 -3.14 18.28
C ILE A 109 -0.40 -3.14 19.74
N PRO A 110 -1.17 -3.63 20.73
CA PRO A 110 -0.74 -3.62 22.13
C PRO A 110 0.50 -4.48 22.42
N LYS A 111 0.80 -5.45 21.54
CA LYS A 111 2.02 -6.26 21.64
C LYS A 111 3.26 -5.48 21.18
N ALA A 112 3.09 -4.57 20.23
CA ALA A 112 4.18 -3.79 19.62
C ALA A 112 4.44 -2.45 20.32
N ALA A 113 3.44 -1.87 21.00
CA ALA A 113 3.57 -0.60 21.70
C ALA A 113 3.09 -0.73 23.15
N LYS A 114 4.05 -0.71 24.09
CA LYS A 114 3.81 -0.69 25.53
C LYS A 114 4.25 0.65 26.11
N GLY A 115 3.42 1.26 26.95
CA GLY A 115 3.71 2.53 27.63
C GLY A 115 2.49 3.43 27.78
N THR A 116 2.70 4.64 28.29
CA THR A 116 1.67 5.68 28.33
C THR A 116 1.50 6.28 26.94
N VAL A 117 0.27 6.70 26.60
CA VAL A 117 -0.07 7.27 25.29
C VAL A 117 0.85 8.46 24.94
N GLY A 118 1.11 9.34 25.91
CA GLY A 118 2.04 10.48 25.73
C GLY A 118 3.44 10.03 25.32
N SER A 119 4.05 9.07 26.04
CA SER A 119 5.39 8.57 25.70
C SER A 119 5.48 7.89 24.33
N ILE A 120 4.39 7.27 23.88
CA ILE A 120 4.32 6.62 22.56
C ILE A 120 4.22 7.68 21.46
N LEU A 121 3.42 8.73 21.68
CA LEU A 121 3.30 9.86 20.76
C LEU A 121 4.64 10.61 20.65
N ASP A 122 5.28 10.94 21.79
CA ASP A 122 6.60 11.62 21.80
C ASP A 122 7.64 10.83 21.00
N ARG A 123 7.67 9.50 21.14
CA ARG A 123 8.60 8.62 20.42
C ARG A 123 8.34 8.54 18.91
N LYS A 124 7.14 8.89 18.46
CA LYS A 124 6.71 8.74 17.06
C LYS A 124 6.40 10.07 16.38
N ASP A 125 6.63 11.20 17.04
CA ASP A 125 6.43 12.54 16.49
C ASP A 125 7.59 12.95 15.56
N GLU A 126 7.70 12.26 14.42
CA GLU A 126 8.70 12.56 13.39
C GLU A 126 8.45 13.91 12.70
N THR A 127 7.19 14.37 12.68
CA THR A 127 6.74 15.58 11.95
C THR A 127 6.51 16.80 12.83
N LYS A 128 6.78 16.72 14.15
CA LYS A 128 6.56 17.80 15.14
C LYS A 128 5.11 18.32 15.16
N THR A 129 4.15 17.44 14.91
CA THR A 129 2.72 17.79 14.79
C THR A 129 1.89 17.30 15.97
N GLN A 130 2.51 16.71 16.99
CA GLN A 130 1.81 16.11 18.12
C GLN A 130 0.81 17.07 18.80
N ALA A 131 1.16 18.33 18.99
CA ALA A 131 0.28 19.32 19.63
C ALA A 131 -1.05 19.48 18.89
N ILE A 132 -1.00 19.54 17.55
CA ILE A 132 -2.18 19.67 16.69
C ILE A 132 -3.03 18.41 16.78
N VAL A 133 -2.40 17.23 16.72
CA VAL A 133 -3.10 15.94 16.80
C VAL A 133 -3.78 15.76 18.16
N CYS A 134 -3.11 16.10 19.26
CA CYS A 134 -3.70 16.07 20.60
C CYS A 134 -4.92 16.99 20.70
N GLN A 135 -4.84 18.20 20.16
CA GLN A 135 -5.95 19.16 20.18
C GLN A 135 -7.15 18.65 19.35
N GLN A 136 -6.91 18.05 18.19
CA GLN A 136 -7.96 17.43 17.38
C GLN A 136 -8.63 16.24 18.07
N LEU A 137 -7.85 15.39 18.74
CA LEU A 137 -8.40 14.24 19.49
C LEU A 137 -9.27 14.69 20.66
N VAL A 138 -8.83 15.71 21.42
CA VAL A 138 -9.62 16.29 22.52
C VAL A 138 -10.90 16.94 22.00
N SER A 139 -10.82 17.71 20.91
CA SER A 139 -12.00 18.31 20.29
C SER A 139 -13.02 17.25 19.86
N CYS A 140 -12.55 16.14 19.29
CA CYS A 140 -13.41 15.05 18.82
C CYS A 140 -14.07 14.29 19.99
N LEU A 141 -13.34 14.06 21.08
CA LEU A 141 -13.87 13.45 22.30
C LEU A 141 -14.92 14.34 22.97
N MET A 142 -14.70 15.66 22.99
CA MET A 142 -15.65 16.60 23.56
C MET A 142 -16.95 16.66 22.75
N SER A 143 -16.90 16.60 21.41
CA SER A 143 -18.11 16.54 20.59
C SER A 143 -18.89 15.22 20.76
N LEU A 144 -18.21 14.09 20.99
CA LEU A 144 -18.84 12.79 21.27
C LEU A 144 -19.48 12.69 22.67
N LEU A 145 -19.04 13.50 23.63
CA LEU A 145 -19.57 13.55 25.01
C LEU A 145 -20.77 14.50 25.16
N VAL A 146 -20.99 15.39 24.19
CA VAL A 146 -22.07 16.40 24.19
C VAL A 146 -23.28 15.97 23.33
N THR A 147 -23.16 14.84 22.62
CA THR A 147 -24.28 14.11 21.96
C THR A 147 -24.67 12.87 22.76
#